data_AF-A0A2W4PXU7-F1
#
_entry.id   AF-A0A2W4PXU7-F1
#
_cell.length_a   1.000
_cell.length_b   1.000
_cell.length_c   1.000
_cell.angle_alpha   90.00
_cell.angle_beta   90.00
_cell.angle_gamma   90.00
#
_symmetry.space_group_name_H-M   'P 1'
#
loop_
_entity.id
_entity.type
_entity.pdbx_description
1 polymer ?
#
loop_
_entity_poly.entity_id
_entity_poly.type
_entity_poly.pdbx_seq_one_letter_code
_entity_poly.pdbx_strand_id
1 'polypeptide(L)'
;ARPRPGGGRGLPSRRPRPPFPWLLLLLLVSLVAVLILYGTNLARENAIRQADNTLQLAEQAVAAVRDAPDDATARERLALAREALAELQASGIVTATLDNRRRYDELEREYERALAAIQKLTYFEDLELVVEHPVPGGLFDSVVVPPPPAGITNTVGFTSLYLLDTNSGVLFRAPREGGRAEPILQPDSTIDLLPVGKVRAHAWRYDNIVAVAQSTEGGSFNYYFRSGNSWRFSILAGSEEWGRVAEKPFRVANYEGNLYVWGVVPSNILRYLSGQFGEFPAPWIENDGGKQFENAVDLAVDGKIYLLQPNGAVLVFSTNEATGERGFEREIPPPEVDPPLQVATRFFVSGDSPDTGFIFLVDGTNERVIQIDKVTGEFIQQIRARPNAPFDLERLSAVAVDDSLARPAVYLVNGGQVLRASLPDRPRPFRETAGPTPTPTVAP
;
A
#
# COMPACT_ATOMS: atom_id res chain seq x y z
N ALA A 1 103.74 -53.77 -54.97
CA ALA A 1 104.63 -53.88 -53.79
C ALA A 1 103.79 -54.14 -52.54
N ARG A 2 104.37 -54.79 -51.50
CA ARG A 2 103.86 -54.81 -50.10
C ARG A 2 104.17 -53.44 -49.41
N PRO A 3 103.70 -53.09 -48.17
CA PRO A 3 103.19 -53.94 -47.08
C PRO A 3 101.99 -53.41 -46.20
N ARG A 4 101.65 -54.20 -45.16
CA ARG A 4 100.92 -53.85 -43.88
C ARG A 4 101.88 -53.09 -42.91
N PRO A 5 101.54 -52.59 -41.66
CA PRO A 5 100.45 -52.89 -40.68
C PRO A 5 99.74 -51.61 -40.10
N GLY A 6 98.95 -51.58 -39.01
CA GLY A 6 98.27 -52.63 -38.19
C GLY A 6 98.51 -52.58 -36.66
N GLY A 7 97.44 -52.42 -35.83
CA GLY A 7 97.46 -52.54 -34.34
C GLY A 7 96.51 -51.59 -33.57
N GLY A 8 95.78 -52.07 -32.55
CA GLY A 8 94.95 -51.25 -31.63
C GLY A 8 94.14 -52.08 -30.59
N ARG A 9 94.15 -51.68 -29.30
CA ARG A 9 93.59 -52.43 -28.14
C ARG A 9 92.39 -51.70 -27.47
N GLY A 10 91.34 -52.47 -27.09
CA GLY A 10 90.81 -52.47 -25.70
C GLY A 10 89.48 -51.78 -25.33
N LEU A 11 88.74 -52.47 -24.43
CA LEU A 11 87.71 -52.00 -23.45
C LEU A 11 86.30 -51.58 -23.96
N PRO A 12 85.25 -51.59 -23.10
CA PRO A 12 84.88 -52.59 -22.08
C PRO A 12 83.37 -53.00 -22.15
N SER A 13 82.93 -53.88 -21.23
CA SER A 13 81.61 -54.52 -21.18
C SER A 13 80.42 -53.59 -20.84
N ARG A 14 79.35 -53.61 -21.66
CA ARG A 14 78.03 -53.05 -21.32
C ARG A 14 77.19 -54.07 -20.54
N ARG A 15 76.68 -53.69 -19.36
CA ARG A 15 75.61 -54.43 -18.67
C ARG A 15 74.27 -54.23 -19.40
N PRO A 16 73.45 -55.27 -19.61
CA PRO A 16 72.09 -55.09 -20.11
C PRO A 16 71.20 -54.45 -19.03
N ARG A 17 70.37 -53.48 -19.40
CA ARG A 17 69.26 -53.02 -18.56
C ARG A 17 68.08 -53.98 -18.74
N PRO A 18 67.30 -54.29 -17.69
CA PRO A 18 66.09 -55.10 -17.83
C PRO A 18 65.06 -54.40 -18.75
N PRO A 19 64.24 -55.15 -19.49
CA PRO A 19 63.21 -54.55 -20.35
C PRO A 19 62.17 -53.82 -19.49
N PHE A 20 61.87 -52.57 -19.86
CA PHE A 20 60.83 -51.78 -19.20
C PHE A 20 59.45 -52.40 -19.48
N PRO A 21 58.59 -52.62 -18.46
CA PRO A 21 57.37 -53.41 -18.60
C PRO A 21 56.22 -52.59 -19.19
N TRP A 22 56.35 -52.22 -20.48
CA TRP A 22 55.36 -51.46 -21.24
C TRP A 22 53.93 -52.00 -21.15
N LEU A 23 53.78 -53.32 -21.04
CA LEU A 23 52.49 -54.00 -20.94
C LEU A 23 51.77 -53.69 -19.61
N LEU A 24 52.52 -53.59 -18.50
CA LEU A 24 51.98 -53.13 -17.21
C LEU A 24 51.63 -51.64 -17.24
N LEU A 25 52.44 -50.82 -17.92
CA LEU A 25 52.15 -49.38 -18.07
C LEU A 25 50.89 -49.14 -18.92
N LEU A 26 50.71 -49.89 -20.01
CA LEU A 26 49.49 -49.81 -20.83
C LEU A 26 48.25 -50.28 -20.07
N LEU A 27 48.35 -51.35 -19.28
CA LEU A 27 47.26 -51.79 -18.39
C LEU A 27 46.91 -50.72 -17.35
N LEU A 28 47.91 -50.08 -16.74
CA LEU A 28 47.69 -49.02 -15.76
C LEU A 28 47.06 -47.78 -16.40
N VAL A 29 47.52 -47.35 -17.58
CA VAL A 29 46.92 -46.23 -18.32
C VAL A 29 45.49 -46.54 -18.75
N SER A 30 45.20 -47.77 -19.20
CA SER A 30 43.84 -48.20 -19.55
C SER A 30 42.91 -48.22 -18.32
N LEU A 31 43.39 -48.72 -17.18
CA LEU A 31 42.66 -48.72 -15.90
C LEU A 31 42.34 -47.29 -15.44
N VAL A 32 43.33 -46.38 -15.51
CA VAL A 32 43.15 -44.96 -15.17
C VAL A 32 42.16 -44.30 -16.12
N ALA A 33 42.24 -44.57 -17.43
CA ALA A 33 41.28 -44.05 -18.40
C ALA A 33 39.85 -44.53 -18.11
N VAL A 34 39.65 -45.82 -17.82
CA VAL A 34 38.34 -46.39 -17.43
C VAL A 34 37.82 -45.77 -16.12
N LEU A 35 38.69 -45.56 -15.11
CA LEU A 35 38.31 -44.91 -13.86
C LEU A 35 37.93 -43.44 -14.04
N ILE A 36 38.61 -42.71 -14.93
CA ILE A 36 38.25 -41.33 -15.29
C ILE A 36 36.90 -41.33 -16.02
N LEU A 37 36.70 -42.23 -16.99
CA LEU A 37 35.45 -42.31 -17.76
C LEU A 37 34.26 -42.69 -16.86
N TYR A 38 34.44 -43.68 -15.97
CA TYR A 38 33.45 -44.06 -14.96
C TYR A 38 33.20 -42.92 -13.97
N GLY A 39 34.23 -42.25 -13.46
CA GLY A 39 34.11 -41.11 -12.56
C GLY A 39 33.37 -39.93 -13.20
N THR A 40 33.65 -39.59 -14.46
CA THR A 40 32.92 -38.55 -15.20
C THR A 40 31.47 -38.95 -15.51
N ASN A 41 31.20 -40.23 -15.81
CA ASN A 41 29.83 -40.69 -16.05
C ASN A 41 29.00 -40.72 -14.75
N LEU A 42 29.58 -41.20 -13.65
CA LEU A 42 28.96 -41.19 -12.32
C LEU A 42 28.72 -39.76 -11.81
N ALA A 43 29.69 -38.85 -12.01
CA ALA A 43 29.51 -37.44 -11.70
C ALA A 43 28.38 -36.81 -12.54
N ARG A 44 28.26 -37.18 -13.82
CA ARG A 44 27.18 -36.71 -14.71
C ARG A 44 25.81 -37.25 -14.28
N GLU A 45 25.71 -38.53 -13.94
CA GLU A 45 24.47 -39.11 -13.39
C GLU A 45 24.07 -38.46 -12.06
N ASN A 46 25.02 -38.24 -11.15
CA ASN A 46 24.73 -37.59 -9.87
C ASN A 46 24.30 -36.13 -10.06
N ALA A 47 24.93 -35.39 -10.98
CA ALA A 47 24.54 -34.02 -11.32
C ALA A 47 23.13 -33.96 -11.94
N ILE A 48 22.76 -34.90 -12.81
CA ILE A 48 21.39 -34.99 -13.37
C ILE A 48 20.38 -35.29 -12.26
N ARG A 49 20.64 -36.26 -11.38
CA ARG A 49 19.73 -36.59 -10.26
C ARG A 49 19.56 -35.42 -9.27
N GLN A 50 20.65 -34.70 -8.96
CA GLN A 50 20.57 -33.49 -8.14
C GLN A 50 19.76 -32.39 -8.85
N ALA A 51 19.87 -32.28 -10.17
CA ALA A 51 19.11 -31.33 -10.96
C ALA A 51 17.61 -31.64 -11.01
N ASP A 52 17.24 -32.90 -11.28
CA ASP A 52 15.85 -33.31 -11.27
C ASP A 52 15.22 -33.14 -9.87
N ASN A 53 15.97 -33.45 -8.80
CA ASN A 53 15.49 -33.26 -7.43
C ASN A 53 15.23 -31.78 -7.08
N THR A 54 16.15 -30.87 -7.42
CA THR A 54 15.98 -29.43 -7.14
C THR A 54 14.86 -28.81 -7.97
N LEU A 55 14.69 -29.25 -9.22
CA LEU A 55 13.55 -28.86 -10.05
C LEU A 55 12.22 -29.34 -9.44
N GLN A 56 12.14 -30.62 -9.03
CA GLN A 56 10.96 -31.19 -8.39
C GLN A 56 10.61 -30.52 -7.05
N LEU A 57 11.59 -30.09 -6.27
CA LEU A 57 11.34 -29.34 -5.03
C LEU A 57 10.72 -27.97 -5.32
N ALA A 58 11.19 -27.25 -6.35
CA ALA A 58 10.57 -26.01 -6.79
C ALA A 58 9.16 -26.21 -7.36
N GLU A 59 8.96 -27.23 -8.21
CA GLU A 59 7.64 -27.64 -8.72
C GLU A 59 6.65 -27.95 -7.57
N GLN A 60 7.09 -28.72 -6.57
CA GLN A 60 6.28 -29.06 -5.38
C GLN A 60 5.98 -27.84 -4.51
N ALA A 61 6.95 -26.93 -4.32
CA ALA A 61 6.74 -25.73 -3.51
C ALA A 61 5.73 -24.77 -4.17
N VAL A 62 5.83 -24.52 -5.48
CA VAL A 62 4.86 -23.71 -6.24
C VAL A 62 3.48 -24.39 -6.26
N ALA A 63 3.41 -25.71 -6.49
CA ALA A 63 2.14 -26.45 -6.42
C ALA A 63 1.50 -26.41 -5.02
N ALA A 64 2.31 -26.46 -3.96
CA ALA A 64 1.83 -26.37 -2.58
C ALA A 64 1.19 -25.01 -2.29
N VAL A 65 1.67 -23.89 -2.87
CA VAL A 65 0.97 -22.59 -2.79
C VAL A 65 -0.47 -22.72 -3.31
N ARG A 66 -0.65 -23.41 -4.44
CA ARG A 66 -1.98 -23.61 -5.04
C ARG A 66 -2.88 -24.49 -4.19
N ASP A 67 -2.31 -25.53 -3.61
CA ASP A 67 -3.06 -26.52 -2.82
C ASP A 67 -3.15 -26.10 -1.34
N ALA A 68 -3.07 -24.79 -1.04
CA ALA A 68 -3.20 -24.22 0.29
C ALA A 68 -4.67 -24.20 0.79
N PRO A 69 -4.92 -24.48 2.08
CA PRO A 69 -6.27 -24.48 2.67
C PRO A 69 -6.89 -23.08 2.83
N ASP A 70 -6.06 -22.04 3.01
CA ASP A 70 -6.45 -20.66 3.30
C ASP A 70 -5.32 -19.68 2.90
N ASP A 71 -5.63 -18.37 2.85
CA ASP A 71 -4.69 -17.30 2.46
C ASP A 71 -3.45 -17.23 3.37
N ALA A 72 -3.58 -17.51 4.67
CA ALA A 72 -2.47 -17.46 5.62
C ALA A 72 -1.44 -18.57 5.32
N THR A 73 -1.91 -19.80 5.14
CA THR A 73 -1.09 -20.94 4.71
C THR A 73 -0.52 -20.71 3.31
N ALA A 74 -1.27 -20.04 2.42
CA ALA A 74 -0.80 -19.71 1.07
C ALA A 74 0.38 -18.70 1.11
N ARG A 75 0.35 -17.71 2.01
CA ARG A 75 1.48 -16.79 2.25
C ARG A 75 2.72 -17.50 2.80
N GLU A 76 2.56 -18.42 3.76
CA GLU A 76 3.68 -19.22 4.28
C GLU A 76 4.32 -20.07 3.17
N ARG A 77 3.49 -20.75 2.36
CA ARG A 77 3.98 -21.55 1.23
C ARG A 77 4.61 -20.71 0.12
N LEU A 78 4.17 -19.45 -0.09
CA LEU A 78 4.83 -18.53 -1.03
C LEU A 78 6.26 -18.20 -0.61
N ALA A 79 6.53 -18.03 0.69
CA ALA A 79 7.89 -17.81 1.18
C ALA A 79 8.79 -19.02 0.86
N LEU A 80 8.31 -20.24 1.09
CA LEU A 80 9.02 -21.48 0.75
C LEU A 80 9.22 -21.65 -0.77
N ALA A 81 8.20 -21.33 -1.58
CA ALA A 81 8.30 -21.37 -3.04
C ALA A 81 9.33 -20.37 -3.58
N ARG A 82 9.41 -19.17 -2.98
CA ARG A 82 10.44 -18.17 -3.30
C ARG A 82 11.85 -18.68 -3.01
N GLU A 83 12.04 -19.33 -1.87
CA GLU A 83 13.34 -19.90 -1.48
C GLU A 83 13.76 -21.04 -2.42
N ALA A 84 12.85 -21.96 -2.74
CA ALA A 84 13.10 -23.06 -3.67
C ALA A 84 13.43 -22.57 -5.10
N LEU A 85 12.74 -21.53 -5.59
CA LEU A 85 13.05 -20.90 -6.89
C LEU A 85 14.42 -20.20 -6.88
N ALA A 86 14.79 -19.55 -5.77
CA ALA A 86 16.10 -18.92 -5.62
C ALA A 86 17.24 -19.96 -5.55
N GLU A 87 17.05 -21.09 -4.87
CA GLU A 87 17.99 -22.22 -4.88
C GLU A 87 18.14 -22.82 -6.29
N LEU A 88 17.02 -23.05 -6.98
CA LEU A 88 17.02 -23.54 -8.36
C LEU A 88 17.76 -22.57 -9.31
N GLN A 89 17.57 -21.26 -9.15
CA GLN A 89 18.31 -20.24 -9.93
C GLN A 89 19.82 -20.28 -9.61
N ALA A 90 20.18 -20.29 -8.31
CA ALA A 90 21.57 -20.29 -7.84
C ALA A 90 22.36 -21.56 -8.24
N SER A 91 21.68 -22.69 -8.40
CA SER A 91 22.27 -23.95 -8.84
C SER A 91 22.85 -23.93 -10.28
N GLY A 92 22.42 -22.96 -11.10
CA GLY A 92 22.75 -22.86 -12.52
C GLY A 92 21.98 -23.83 -13.44
N ILE A 93 21.22 -24.78 -12.90
CA ILE A 93 20.49 -25.83 -13.63
C ILE A 93 19.51 -25.28 -14.66
N VAL A 94 18.91 -24.12 -14.36
CA VAL A 94 18.02 -23.36 -15.27
C VAL A 94 18.68 -23.10 -16.63
N THR A 95 19.99 -22.88 -16.66
CA THR A 95 20.73 -22.57 -17.89
C THR A 95 21.34 -23.80 -18.59
N ALA A 96 21.25 -24.98 -17.98
CA ALA A 96 21.89 -26.20 -18.47
C ALA A 96 21.22 -26.78 -19.74
N THR A 97 19.91 -26.59 -19.89
CA THR A 97 19.15 -27.01 -21.09
C THR A 97 18.06 -25.99 -21.43
N LEU A 98 17.59 -26.01 -22.68
CA LEU A 98 16.48 -25.17 -23.13
C LEU A 98 15.12 -25.62 -22.53
N ASP A 99 15.00 -26.88 -22.11
CA ASP A 99 13.80 -27.41 -21.45
C ASP A 99 13.72 -26.93 -19.99
N ASN A 100 14.83 -27.06 -19.24
CA ASN A 100 14.94 -26.57 -17.86
C ASN A 100 14.59 -25.08 -17.77
N ARG A 101 15.08 -24.28 -18.74
CA ARG A 101 14.76 -22.86 -18.82
C ARG A 101 13.28 -22.61 -19.02
N ARG A 102 12.61 -23.30 -19.96
CA ARG A 102 11.17 -23.15 -20.18
C ARG A 102 10.34 -23.50 -18.95
N ARG A 103 10.69 -24.58 -18.25
CA ARG A 103 10.01 -24.98 -17.00
C ARG A 103 10.22 -23.95 -15.89
N TYR A 104 11.43 -23.42 -15.74
CA TYR A 104 11.69 -22.32 -14.82
C TYR A 104 10.86 -21.08 -15.19
N ASP A 105 10.87 -20.67 -16.47
CA ASP A 105 10.06 -19.54 -16.95
C ASP A 105 8.54 -19.79 -16.75
N GLU A 106 8.07 -21.04 -16.72
CA GLU A 106 6.69 -21.43 -16.39
C GLU A 106 6.42 -21.34 -14.88
N LEU A 107 7.27 -21.93 -14.04
CA LEU A 107 7.17 -21.87 -12.58
C LEU A 107 7.27 -20.44 -12.04
N GLU A 108 8.14 -19.60 -12.61
CA GLU A 108 8.27 -18.19 -12.24
C GLU A 108 6.96 -17.42 -12.55
N ARG A 109 6.35 -17.65 -13.73
CA ARG A 109 5.04 -17.06 -14.08
C ARG A 109 3.88 -17.59 -13.24
N GLU A 110 3.91 -18.86 -12.82
CA GLU A 110 2.91 -19.41 -11.89
C GLU A 110 3.08 -18.84 -10.47
N TYR A 111 4.32 -18.75 -9.99
CA TYR A 111 4.67 -18.10 -8.73
C TYR A 111 4.25 -16.63 -8.72
N GLU A 112 4.56 -15.85 -9.76
CA GLU A 112 4.14 -14.44 -9.88
C GLU A 112 2.61 -14.28 -9.84
N ARG A 113 1.87 -15.16 -10.51
CA ARG A 113 0.39 -15.15 -10.48
C ARG A 113 -0.15 -15.47 -9.09
N ALA A 114 0.40 -16.49 -8.43
CA ALA A 114 0.01 -16.84 -7.07
C ALA A 114 0.37 -15.73 -6.08
N LEU A 115 1.57 -15.15 -6.20
CA LEU A 115 2.04 -14.01 -5.42
C LEU A 115 1.08 -12.83 -5.57
N ALA A 116 0.74 -12.41 -6.79
CA ALA A 116 -0.17 -11.29 -7.03
C ALA A 116 -1.58 -11.52 -6.44
N ALA A 117 -2.10 -12.75 -6.56
CA ALA A 117 -3.40 -13.12 -6.01
C ALA A 117 -3.42 -13.17 -4.48
N ILE A 118 -2.36 -13.67 -3.84
CA ILE A 118 -2.29 -13.87 -2.37
C ILE A 118 -1.82 -12.59 -1.65
N GLN A 119 -0.88 -11.83 -2.23
CA GLN A 119 -0.54 -10.48 -1.76
C GLN A 119 -1.65 -9.45 -2.08
N LYS A 120 -2.69 -9.86 -2.83
CA LYS A 120 -3.82 -9.04 -3.28
C LYS A 120 -3.35 -7.70 -3.87
N LEU A 121 -2.30 -7.74 -4.69
CA LEU A 121 -1.66 -6.56 -5.27
C LEU A 121 -2.30 -6.18 -6.60
N THR A 122 -2.85 -4.97 -6.67
CA THR A 122 -3.42 -4.38 -7.89
C THR A 122 -2.75 -3.06 -8.23
N TYR A 123 -3.05 -2.54 -9.41
CA TYR A 123 -2.45 -1.33 -9.95
C TYR A 123 -3.50 -0.36 -10.45
N PHE A 124 -3.25 0.93 -10.28
CA PHE A 124 -3.99 1.97 -11.00
C PHE A 124 -3.67 1.85 -12.50
N GLU A 125 -4.71 1.65 -13.32
CA GLU A 125 -4.58 1.43 -14.77
C GLU A 125 -4.56 2.75 -15.56
N ASP A 126 -5.25 3.76 -15.05
CA ASP A 126 -5.59 5.03 -15.68
C ASP A 126 -5.18 6.23 -14.80
N LEU A 127 -3.99 6.14 -14.18
CA LEU A 127 -3.46 7.18 -13.29
C LEU A 127 -3.09 8.46 -14.08
N GLU A 128 -3.85 9.53 -13.86
CA GLU A 128 -3.72 10.81 -14.55
C GLU A 128 -3.55 11.99 -13.59
N LEU A 129 -2.86 13.05 -14.03
CA LEU A 129 -2.71 14.29 -13.29
C LEU A 129 -3.94 15.19 -13.48
N VAL A 130 -4.61 15.54 -12.39
CA VAL A 130 -5.81 16.40 -12.40
C VAL A 130 -5.49 17.81 -11.89
N VAL A 131 -4.74 17.95 -10.80
CA VAL A 131 -4.43 19.26 -10.21
C VAL A 131 -2.94 19.41 -9.92
N GLU A 132 -2.39 20.57 -10.27
CA GLU A 132 -1.07 21.03 -9.81
C GLU A 132 -1.18 22.15 -8.78
N HIS A 133 -0.28 22.13 -7.80
CA HIS A 133 -0.09 23.23 -6.85
C HIS A 133 0.36 24.51 -7.59
N PRO A 134 -0.28 25.68 -7.36
CA PRO A 134 0.00 26.88 -8.14
C PRO A 134 1.37 27.52 -7.82
N VAL A 135 1.93 27.21 -6.64
CA VAL A 135 3.28 27.61 -6.24
C VAL A 135 4.24 26.44 -6.44
N PRO A 136 5.36 26.60 -7.19
CA PRO A 136 6.37 25.57 -7.36
C PRO A 136 6.91 25.05 -6.02
N GLY A 137 6.93 23.73 -5.84
CA GLY A 137 7.40 23.08 -4.61
C GLY A 137 6.43 23.13 -3.42
N GLY A 138 5.25 23.76 -3.56
CA GLY A 138 4.19 23.65 -2.56
C GLY A 138 3.57 22.25 -2.53
N LEU A 139 2.94 21.91 -1.41
CA LEU A 139 2.51 20.54 -1.09
C LEU A 139 1.07 20.54 -0.56
N PHE A 140 0.23 19.68 -1.10
CA PHE A 140 -1.08 19.41 -0.53
C PHE A 140 -0.96 18.33 0.57
N ASP A 141 -1.73 18.48 1.64
CA ASP A 141 -1.82 17.57 2.79
C ASP A 141 -3.12 16.78 2.82
N SER A 142 -4.17 17.29 2.19
CA SER A 142 -5.47 16.62 2.07
C SER A 142 -6.29 17.12 0.89
N VAL A 143 -7.17 16.24 0.41
CA VAL A 143 -8.20 16.50 -0.59
C VAL A 143 -9.57 16.18 -0.02
N VAL A 144 -10.54 17.04 -0.30
CA VAL A 144 -11.96 16.79 -0.07
C VAL A 144 -12.64 16.73 -1.43
N VAL A 145 -13.23 15.57 -1.71
CA VAL A 145 -14.12 15.33 -2.86
C VAL A 145 -15.55 15.40 -2.32
N PRO A 146 -16.40 16.33 -2.77
CA PRO A 146 -17.79 16.35 -2.35
C PRO A 146 -18.53 15.06 -2.77
N PRO A 147 -19.52 14.56 -2.02
CA PRO A 147 -20.46 13.55 -2.51
C PRO A 147 -21.32 14.13 -3.66
N PRO A 148 -22.15 13.36 -4.36
CA PRO A 148 -23.13 13.92 -5.30
C PRO A 148 -24.12 14.89 -4.65
N PRO A 149 -24.64 15.89 -5.40
CA PRO A 149 -25.67 16.79 -4.89
C PRO A 149 -27.02 16.07 -4.79
N ALA A 150 -27.38 15.65 -3.57
CA ALA A 150 -28.70 15.11 -3.25
C ALA A 150 -29.61 16.21 -2.66
N GLY A 151 -30.71 16.54 -3.34
CA GLY A 151 -31.71 17.52 -2.86
C GLY A 151 -31.26 18.99 -2.82
N ILE A 152 -30.11 19.32 -3.40
CA ILE A 152 -29.49 20.66 -3.34
C ILE A 152 -29.58 21.36 -4.70
N THR A 153 -30.04 22.61 -4.72
CA THR A 153 -30.23 23.41 -5.94
C THR A 153 -28.97 24.17 -6.38
N ASN A 154 -28.06 24.51 -5.46
CA ASN A 154 -26.79 25.13 -5.78
C ASN A 154 -25.67 24.07 -5.83
N THR A 155 -25.39 23.57 -7.03
CA THR A 155 -24.42 22.50 -7.24
C THR A 155 -23.00 22.98 -7.55
N VAL A 156 -22.73 24.30 -7.49
CA VAL A 156 -21.43 24.87 -7.90
C VAL A 156 -20.25 24.38 -7.06
N GLY A 157 -20.45 24.14 -5.76
CA GLY A 157 -19.40 23.56 -4.90
C GLY A 157 -19.08 22.10 -5.23
N PHE A 158 -20.05 21.37 -5.80
CA PHE A 158 -19.95 19.94 -6.05
C PHE A 158 -19.03 19.61 -7.22
N THR A 159 -18.90 20.49 -8.22
CA THR A 159 -18.04 20.28 -9.40
C THR A 159 -16.55 20.54 -9.14
N SER A 160 -16.18 20.82 -7.88
CA SER A 160 -14.82 21.15 -7.46
C SER A 160 -14.20 20.10 -6.55
N LEU A 161 -12.86 20.02 -6.58
CA LEU A 161 -12.02 19.47 -5.54
C LEU A 161 -11.60 20.60 -4.60
N TYR A 162 -11.45 20.30 -3.31
CA TYR A 162 -10.91 21.22 -2.33
C TYR A 162 -9.63 20.66 -1.73
N LEU A 163 -8.59 21.48 -1.65
CA LEU A 163 -7.23 21.04 -1.34
C LEU A 163 -6.61 21.92 -0.28
N LEU A 164 -5.95 21.35 0.72
CA LEU A 164 -5.31 22.11 1.80
C LEU A 164 -3.79 21.90 1.76
N ASP A 165 -3.02 23.00 1.65
CA ASP A 165 -1.61 22.99 2.04
C ASP A 165 -1.53 23.44 3.51
N THR A 166 -1.27 22.49 4.41
CA THR A 166 -1.13 22.80 5.85
C THR A 166 0.17 23.50 6.20
N ASN A 167 1.16 23.57 5.30
CA ASN A 167 2.41 24.29 5.54
C ASN A 167 2.19 25.79 5.34
N SER A 168 1.65 26.20 4.18
CA SER A 168 1.27 27.59 3.92
C SER A 168 -0.04 28.00 4.61
N GLY A 169 -0.90 27.03 5.00
CA GLY A 169 -2.20 27.29 5.59
C GLY A 169 -3.23 27.80 4.61
N VAL A 170 -3.13 27.43 3.33
CA VAL A 170 -4.00 27.89 2.24
C VAL A 170 -4.94 26.77 1.81
N LEU A 171 -6.24 27.08 1.79
CA LEU A 171 -7.27 26.25 1.19
C LEU A 171 -7.50 26.68 -0.26
N PHE A 172 -7.35 25.72 -1.16
CA PHE A 172 -7.54 25.86 -2.59
C PHE A 172 -8.80 25.14 -3.08
N ARG A 173 -9.22 25.52 -4.30
CA ARG A 173 -10.26 24.87 -5.10
C ARG A 173 -9.71 24.59 -6.49
N ALA A 174 -10.03 23.44 -7.06
CA ALA A 174 -9.77 23.11 -8.46
C ALA A 174 -11.00 22.45 -9.11
N PRO A 175 -11.19 22.53 -10.44
CA PRO A 175 -12.22 21.74 -11.13
C PRO A 175 -11.95 20.23 -11.00
N ARG A 176 -12.99 19.40 -10.88
CA ARG A 176 -12.83 17.92 -10.87
C ARG A 176 -12.27 17.34 -12.17
N GLU A 177 -12.55 17.99 -13.30
CA GLU A 177 -11.99 17.62 -14.61
C GLU A 177 -10.56 18.15 -14.84
N GLY A 178 -9.99 18.78 -13.82
CA GLY A 178 -8.61 19.21 -13.77
C GLY A 178 -8.37 20.67 -14.11
N GLY A 179 -7.13 21.09 -13.86
CA GLY A 179 -6.67 22.47 -14.00
C GLY A 179 -5.76 22.90 -12.85
N ARG A 180 -5.57 24.21 -12.72
CA ARG A 180 -4.79 24.78 -11.60
C ARG A 180 -5.68 24.99 -10.37
N ALA A 181 -5.10 24.73 -9.20
CA ALA A 181 -5.71 25.09 -7.93
C ALA A 181 -5.69 26.62 -7.72
N GLU A 182 -6.85 27.18 -7.40
CA GLU A 182 -7.05 28.59 -7.05
C GLU A 182 -7.18 28.73 -5.52
N PRO A 183 -6.48 29.67 -4.86
CA PRO A 183 -6.67 29.91 -3.44
C PRO A 183 -8.08 30.49 -3.19
N ILE A 184 -8.83 29.90 -2.27
CA ILE A 184 -10.18 30.37 -1.88
C ILE A 184 -10.24 30.89 -0.44
N LEU A 185 -9.30 30.51 0.42
CA LEU A 185 -9.12 31.02 1.77
C LEU A 185 -7.64 30.90 2.14
N GLN A 186 -7.01 32.00 2.54
CA GLN A 186 -5.56 32.07 2.77
C GLN A 186 -5.23 33.00 3.95
N PRO A 187 -4.06 32.85 4.61
CA PRO A 187 -3.63 33.77 5.65
C PRO A 187 -3.59 35.22 5.18
N ASP A 188 -3.76 36.14 6.13
CA ASP A 188 -3.74 37.60 5.95
C ASP A 188 -4.82 38.20 5.02
N SER A 189 -5.62 37.37 4.34
CA SER A 189 -6.86 37.81 3.69
C SER A 189 -7.89 38.20 4.75
N THR A 190 -8.79 39.14 4.46
CA THR A 190 -9.78 39.64 5.43
C THR A 190 -11.19 39.15 5.13
N ILE A 191 -11.89 38.69 6.17
CA ILE A 191 -13.32 38.36 6.14
C ILE A 191 -14.01 39.19 7.21
N ASP A 192 -14.92 40.08 6.81
CA ASP A 192 -15.62 40.99 7.72
C ASP A 192 -14.66 41.74 8.69
N LEU A 193 -13.54 42.22 8.14
CA LEU A 193 -12.40 42.88 8.83
C LEU A 193 -11.52 41.99 9.72
N LEU A 194 -11.86 40.72 9.96
CA LEU A 194 -10.99 39.77 10.65
C LEU A 194 -9.92 39.24 9.67
N PRO A 195 -8.61 39.32 9.98
CA PRO A 195 -7.59 38.61 9.21
C PRO A 195 -7.72 37.10 9.42
N VAL A 196 -7.71 36.37 8.32
CA VAL A 196 -7.69 34.90 8.28
C VAL A 196 -6.31 34.43 8.74
N GLY A 197 -6.30 33.50 9.69
CA GLY A 197 -5.08 32.86 10.17
C GLY A 197 -4.67 31.63 9.33
N LYS A 198 -3.68 30.87 9.81
CA LYS A 198 -3.22 29.64 9.13
C LYS A 198 -4.37 28.62 9.09
N VAL A 199 -4.85 28.21 7.91
CA VAL A 199 -5.86 27.15 7.81
C VAL A 199 -5.23 25.83 8.24
N ARG A 200 -5.83 25.18 9.24
CA ARG A 200 -5.31 23.97 9.91
C ARG A 200 -6.07 22.70 9.51
N ALA A 201 -7.34 22.82 9.13
CA ALA A 201 -8.14 21.72 8.60
C ALA A 201 -9.27 22.23 7.69
N HIS A 202 -9.82 21.34 6.87
CA HIS A 202 -11.00 21.54 6.03
C HIS A 202 -11.90 20.29 6.05
N ALA A 203 -13.18 20.44 5.75
CA ALA A 203 -14.13 19.34 5.67
C ALA A 203 -15.32 19.71 4.78
N TRP A 204 -15.99 18.73 4.20
CA TRP A 204 -17.28 18.94 3.54
C TRP A 204 -18.41 19.05 4.56
N ARG A 205 -19.32 20.01 4.41
CA ARG A 205 -20.54 20.13 5.22
C ARG A 205 -21.74 20.33 4.31
N TYR A 206 -22.51 19.26 4.11
CA TYR A 206 -23.74 19.19 3.32
C TYR A 206 -23.64 19.72 1.87
N ASP A 207 -23.59 21.04 1.70
CA ASP A 207 -23.63 21.75 0.43
C ASP A 207 -22.35 22.56 0.11
N ASN A 208 -21.43 22.72 1.07
CA ASN A 208 -20.24 23.55 0.93
C ASN A 208 -19.02 23.02 1.70
N ILE A 209 -17.84 23.45 1.26
CA ILE A 209 -16.60 23.32 2.02
C ILE A 209 -16.62 24.23 3.26
N VAL A 210 -16.07 23.74 4.37
CA VAL A 210 -15.79 24.53 5.57
C VAL A 210 -14.32 24.37 5.98
N ALA A 211 -13.79 25.35 6.71
CA ALA A 211 -12.39 25.39 7.12
C ALA A 211 -12.25 25.79 8.58
N VAL A 212 -11.18 25.33 9.22
CA VAL A 212 -10.82 25.74 10.59
C VAL A 212 -9.41 26.31 10.55
N ALA A 213 -9.26 27.57 10.94
CA ALA A 213 -7.98 28.29 10.90
C ALA A 213 -7.62 28.89 12.25
N GLN A 214 -6.32 28.90 12.56
CA GLN A 214 -5.79 29.40 13.81
C GLN A 214 -5.32 30.85 13.64
N SER A 215 -5.88 31.78 14.43
CA SER A 215 -5.66 33.23 14.30
C SER A 215 -4.19 33.65 14.40
N THR A 216 -3.49 33.18 15.42
CA THR A 216 -2.04 33.35 15.65
C THR A 216 -1.47 32.06 16.26
N GLU A 217 -0.14 31.89 16.32
CA GLU A 217 0.43 30.74 17.04
C GLU A 217 0.02 30.78 18.52
N GLY A 218 -0.67 29.72 18.97
CA GLY A 218 -1.25 29.64 20.33
C GLY A 218 -2.51 30.49 20.54
N GLY A 219 -3.02 31.16 19.50
CA GLY A 219 -4.29 31.89 19.51
C GLY A 219 -5.51 31.01 19.21
N SER A 220 -6.69 31.60 19.35
CA SER A 220 -7.98 30.94 19.13
C SER A 220 -8.19 30.51 17.67
N PHE A 221 -9.09 29.55 17.49
CA PHE A 221 -9.48 28.99 16.20
C PHE A 221 -10.81 29.57 15.74
N ASN A 222 -10.91 29.80 14.43
CA ASN A 222 -12.09 30.29 13.76
C ASN A 222 -12.60 29.23 12.77
N TYR A 223 -13.90 28.97 12.83
CA TYR A 223 -14.63 28.13 11.89
C TYR A 223 -15.18 28.99 10.74
N TYR A 224 -14.70 28.74 9.53
CA TYR A 224 -15.08 29.44 8.31
C TYR A 224 -16.06 28.60 7.49
N PHE A 225 -17.16 29.22 7.07
CA PHE A 225 -18.19 28.59 6.27
C PHE A 225 -18.67 29.52 5.15
N ARG A 226 -19.27 28.92 4.12
CA ARG A 226 -19.79 29.64 2.96
C ARG A 226 -21.20 30.17 3.24
N SER A 227 -21.47 31.39 2.80
CA SER A 227 -22.80 32.00 2.78
C SER A 227 -23.01 32.57 1.39
N GLY A 228 -23.57 31.73 0.50
CA GLY A 228 -23.55 31.98 -0.94
C GLY A 228 -22.11 32.07 -1.46
N ASN A 229 -21.79 33.16 -2.17
CA ASN A 229 -20.47 33.38 -2.73
C ASN A 229 -19.43 33.98 -1.75
N SER A 230 -19.86 34.37 -0.54
CA SER A 230 -18.98 34.96 0.48
C SER A 230 -18.58 33.93 1.54
N TRP A 231 -17.44 34.16 2.18
CA TRP A 231 -17.12 33.51 3.45
C TRP A 231 -17.75 34.26 4.61
N ARG A 232 -18.05 33.51 5.67
CA ARG A 232 -18.37 33.98 7.02
C ARG A 232 -17.53 33.17 8.01
N PHE A 233 -17.45 33.64 9.26
CA PHE A 233 -16.78 32.90 10.32
C PHE A 233 -17.61 32.87 11.61
N SER A 234 -17.22 31.96 12.50
CA SER A 234 -17.58 31.97 13.92
C SER A 234 -16.33 31.60 14.71
N ILE A 235 -16.08 32.28 15.82
CA ILE A 235 -15.01 31.89 16.76
C ILE A 235 -15.43 30.56 17.38
N LEU A 236 -14.53 29.58 17.42
CA LEU A 236 -14.75 28.34 18.17
C LEU A 236 -14.54 28.63 19.66
N ALA A 237 -15.61 28.68 20.45
CA ALA A 237 -15.50 28.98 21.88
C ALA A 237 -14.69 27.90 22.61
N GLY A 238 -13.87 28.32 23.59
CA GLY A 238 -12.94 27.44 24.31
C GLY A 238 -11.69 27.06 23.51
N SER A 239 -11.54 27.47 22.24
CA SER A 239 -10.35 27.15 21.45
C SER A 239 -9.10 27.93 21.88
N GLU A 240 -9.30 29.05 22.57
CA GLU A 240 -8.30 29.79 23.33
C GLU A 240 -7.68 28.98 24.47
N GLU A 241 -8.37 27.97 25.00
CA GLU A 241 -7.89 27.11 26.09
C GLU A 241 -7.02 25.94 25.59
N TRP A 242 -7.03 25.65 24.29
CA TRP A 242 -6.23 24.56 23.68
C TRP A 242 -4.72 24.87 23.66
N GLY A 243 -4.33 26.12 23.88
CA GLY A 243 -2.93 26.55 23.91
C GLY A 243 -2.18 26.24 22.61
N ARG A 244 -0.96 25.70 22.74
CA ARG A 244 -0.10 25.38 21.58
C ARG A 244 -0.48 24.04 20.96
N VAL A 245 -1.54 24.04 20.15
CA VAL A 245 -1.94 22.90 19.31
C VAL A 245 -0.82 22.57 18.30
N ALA A 246 -0.21 21.39 18.45
CA ALA A 246 0.83 20.87 17.56
C ALA A 246 0.39 20.89 16.08
N GLU A 247 1.33 20.99 15.14
CA GLU A 247 0.99 21.08 13.71
C GLU A 247 0.18 19.85 13.24
N LYS A 248 0.56 18.66 13.72
CA LYS A 248 -0.13 17.37 13.54
C LYS A 248 -0.09 16.56 14.85
N PRO A 249 -1.10 15.74 15.17
CA PRO A 249 -2.32 15.47 14.42
C PRO A 249 -3.51 16.33 14.89
N PHE A 250 -3.59 17.60 14.47
CA PHE A 250 -4.86 18.34 14.51
C PHE A 250 -5.77 17.82 13.39
N ARG A 251 -7.02 17.45 13.71
CA ARG A 251 -8.00 16.94 12.74
C ARG A 251 -9.40 17.45 13.01
N VAL A 252 -10.16 17.59 11.93
CA VAL A 252 -11.54 18.06 11.95
C VAL A 252 -12.38 17.25 10.97
N ALA A 253 -13.55 16.81 11.41
CA ALA A 253 -14.57 16.19 10.57
C ALA A 253 -15.92 16.91 10.75
N ASN A 254 -16.78 16.87 9.73
CA ASN A 254 -18.18 17.28 9.86
C ASN A 254 -19.08 16.07 9.63
N TYR A 255 -20.04 15.85 10.52
CA TYR A 255 -21.09 14.86 10.36
C TYR A 255 -22.40 15.41 10.94
N GLU A 256 -23.50 15.28 10.19
CA GLU A 256 -24.79 15.93 10.48
C GLU A 256 -24.68 17.43 10.84
N GLY A 257 -23.74 18.12 10.19
CA GLY A 257 -23.47 19.54 10.41
C GLY A 257 -22.76 19.88 11.73
N ASN A 258 -22.55 18.92 12.61
CA ASN A 258 -21.74 19.05 13.83
C ASN A 258 -20.25 19.01 13.45
N LEU A 259 -19.43 19.74 14.21
CA LEU A 259 -17.98 19.79 14.03
C LEU A 259 -17.28 18.92 15.08
N TYR A 260 -16.52 17.93 14.64
CA TYR A 260 -15.71 17.07 15.50
C TYR A 260 -14.26 17.49 15.40
N VAL A 261 -13.60 17.74 16.53
CA VAL A 261 -12.21 18.23 16.60
C VAL A 261 -11.36 17.29 17.44
N TRP A 262 -10.25 16.82 16.87
CA TRP A 262 -9.29 15.90 17.47
C TRP A 262 -7.89 16.53 17.55
N GLY A 263 -7.10 16.09 18.55
CA GLY A 263 -5.73 16.55 18.78
C GLY A 263 -5.60 17.86 19.56
N VAL A 264 -6.65 18.25 20.29
CA VAL A 264 -6.71 19.50 21.08
C VAL A 264 -6.96 19.30 22.58
N VAL A 265 -7.47 18.14 22.97
CA VAL A 265 -7.67 17.71 24.37
C VAL A 265 -7.19 16.26 24.52
N PRO A 266 -6.68 15.86 25.70
CA PRO A 266 -6.30 14.47 25.95
C PRO A 266 -7.51 13.55 25.93
N SER A 267 -7.35 12.36 25.36
CA SER A 267 -8.29 11.22 25.46
C SER A 267 -9.76 11.55 25.11
N ASN A 268 -10.01 12.55 24.26
CA ASN A 268 -11.38 12.88 23.83
C ASN A 268 -11.43 13.64 22.49
N ILE A 269 -12.62 13.68 21.90
CA ILE A 269 -12.94 14.43 20.69
C ILE A 269 -13.97 15.49 21.08
N LEU A 270 -13.69 16.75 20.77
CA LEU A 270 -14.63 17.84 21.03
C LEU A 270 -15.69 17.88 19.93
N ARG A 271 -16.97 17.94 20.32
CA ARG A 271 -18.10 18.14 19.40
C ARG A 271 -18.72 19.51 19.63
N TYR A 272 -18.67 20.36 18.61
CA TYR A 272 -19.53 21.55 18.50
C TYR A 272 -20.82 21.17 17.76
N LEU A 273 -21.96 21.64 18.26
CA LEU A 273 -23.26 21.39 17.64
C LEU A 273 -23.48 22.29 16.42
N SER A 274 -24.20 21.77 15.41
CA SER A 274 -24.47 22.49 14.16
C SER A 274 -25.12 23.86 14.41
N GLY A 275 -24.43 24.94 14.01
CA GLY A 275 -24.90 26.31 14.20
C GLY A 275 -24.58 26.94 15.56
N GLN A 276 -24.06 26.17 16.52
CA GLN A 276 -23.68 26.60 17.86
C GLN A 276 -22.15 26.64 18.04
N PHE A 277 -21.41 26.97 16.96
CA PHE A 277 -19.94 26.98 16.97
C PHE A 277 -19.33 28.00 17.94
N GLY A 278 -20.08 29.04 18.31
CA GLY A 278 -19.72 30.01 19.35
C GLY A 278 -20.11 29.61 20.78
N GLU A 279 -20.63 28.40 20.99
CA GLU A 279 -20.85 27.80 22.31
C GLU A 279 -19.74 26.80 22.62
N PHE A 280 -19.47 26.56 23.91
CA PHE A 280 -18.42 25.62 24.32
C PHE A 280 -18.73 24.19 23.83
N PRO A 281 -17.73 23.45 23.32
CA PRO A 281 -17.95 22.10 22.84
C PRO A 281 -18.14 21.11 24.00
N ALA A 282 -18.84 20.02 23.73
CA ALA A 282 -18.90 18.89 24.65
C ALA A 282 -17.83 17.84 24.28
N PRO A 283 -17.21 17.15 25.26
CA PRO A 283 -16.51 15.90 24.98
C PRO A 283 -17.50 14.89 24.40
N TRP A 284 -17.12 14.21 23.33
CA TRP A 284 -17.98 13.24 22.67
C TRP A 284 -17.86 11.85 23.30
N ILE A 285 -16.66 11.41 23.67
CA ILE A 285 -16.40 10.09 24.27
C ILE A 285 -16.76 10.16 25.76
N GLU A 286 -17.65 9.26 26.20
CA GLU A 286 -18.03 9.03 27.60
C GLU A 286 -17.34 7.79 28.18
N ASN A 287 -17.03 6.79 27.33
CA ASN A 287 -16.38 5.53 27.71
C ASN A 287 -15.36 5.11 26.65
N ASP A 288 -14.07 5.10 27.00
CA ASP A 288 -12.96 4.75 26.11
C ASP A 288 -12.71 3.24 25.96
N GLY A 289 -13.40 2.39 26.73
CA GLY A 289 -13.13 0.95 26.80
C GLY A 289 -11.71 0.61 27.30
N GLY A 290 -11.03 1.54 27.98
CA GLY A 290 -9.62 1.42 28.38
C GLY A 290 -8.62 1.55 27.22
N LYS A 291 -9.04 2.04 26.05
CA LYS A 291 -8.15 2.24 24.90
C LYS A 291 -7.34 3.52 25.04
N GLN A 292 -6.08 3.47 24.61
CA GLN A 292 -5.22 4.64 24.45
C GLN A 292 -5.23 5.05 22.98
N PHE A 293 -5.41 6.33 22.70
CA PHE A 293 -5.59 6.84 21.34
C PHE A 293 -5.03 8.24 21.11
N GLU A 294 -4.27 8.77 22.06
CA GLU A 294 -3.61 10.08 22.04
C GLU A 294 -2.65 10.24 20.85
N ASN A 295 -2.12 9.12 20.36
CA ASN A 295 -1.22 9.05 19.20
C ASN A 295 -1.96 8.85 17.86
N ALA A 296 -3.30 8.89 17.83
CA ALA A 296 -4.07 8.73 16.61
C ALA A 296 -3.76 9.84 15.60
N VAL A 297 -3.41 9.44 14.37
CA VAL A 297 -2.87 10.31 13.32
C VAL A 297 -3.95 10.91 12.42
N ASP A 298 -5.13 10.31 12.35
CA ASP A 298 -6.24 10.77 11.52
C ASP A 298 -7.63 10.46 12.14
N LEU A 299 -8.64 11.22 11.72
CA LEU A 299 -10.03 11.15 12.20
C LEU A 299 -10.99 11.11 11.00
N ALA A 300 -11.97 10.21 11.05
CA ALA A 300 -13.11 10.20 10.13
C ALA A 300 -14.42 9.98 10.91
N VAL A 301 -15.53 10.50 10.38
CA VAL A 301 -16.86 10.39 11.00
C VAL A 301 -17.94 10.20 9.93
N ASP A 302 -18.73 9.14 10.04
CA ASP A 302 -19.84 8.80 9.13
C ASP A 302 -21.15 8.46 9.87
N GLY A 303 -21.18 8.74 11.19
CA GLY A 303 -22.17 8.25 12.15
C GLY A 303 -21.48 7.45 13.25
N LYS A 304 -20.47 6.65 12.88
CA LYS A 304 -19.42 6.18 13.80
C LYS A 304 -18.21 7.12 13.72
N ILE A 305 -17.37 7.09 14.74
CA ILE A 305 -16.09 7.79 14.81
C ILE A 305 -14.97 6.78 14.62
N TYR A 306 -14.05 7.08 13.70
CA TYR A 306 -12.88 6.27 13.43
C TYR A 306 -11.62 7.07 13.78
N LEU A 307 -10.74 6.47 14.58
CA LEU A 307 -9.40 7.00 14.88
C LEU A 307 -8.32 6.06 14.35
N LEU A 308 -7.51 6.57 13.42
CA LEU A 308 -6.40 5.84 12.81
C LEU A 308 -5.17 5.84 13.73
N GLN A 309 -4.70 4.68 14.14
CA GLN A 309 -3.44 4.52 14.87
C GLN A 309 -2.24 4.50 13.91
N PRO A 310 -1.03 4.90 14.35
CA PRO A 310 0.17 4.90 13.51
C PRO A 310 0.50 3.53 12.89
N ASN A 311 0.17 2.43 13.55
CA ASN A 311 0.40 1.07 13.04
C ASN A 311 -0.66 0.60 12.01
N GLY A 312 -1.65 1.42 11.67
CA GLY A 312 -2.75 1.06 10.77
C GLY A 312 -3.96 0.38 11.43
N ALA A 313 -3.95 0.18 12.76
CA ALA A 313 -5.18 -0.19 13.47
C ALA A 313 -6.18 0.97 13.43
N VAL A 314 -7.48 0.66 13.42
CA VAL A 314 -8.54 1.68 13.49
C VAL A 314 -9.44 1.40 14.69
N LEU A 315 -9.48 2.36 15.62
CA LEU A 315 -10.41 2.31 16.75
C LEU A 315 -11.75 2.90 16.30
N VAL A 316 -12.82 2.14 16.50
CA VAL A 316 -14.19 2.52 16.14
C VAL A 316 -14.96 2.83 17.42
N PHE A 317 -15.56 4.01 17.47
CA PHE A 317 -16.43 4.45 18.55
C PHE A 317 -17.82 4.77 18.00
N SER A 318 -18.86 4.48 18.77
CA SER A 318 -20.25 4.70 18.37
C SER A 318 -21.14 5.09 19.55
N THR A 319 -22.41 5.39 19.26
CA THR A 319 -23.44 5.54 20.30
C THR A 319 -24.12 4.19 20.48
N ASN A 320 -24.14 3.65 21.69
CA ASN A 320 -24.89 2.46 22.01
C ASN A 320 -26.39 2.78 21.96
N GLU A 321 -27.14 2.17 21.04
CA GLU A 321 -28.56 2.46 20.83
C GLU A 321 -29.46 2.16 22.04
N ALA A 322 -29.06 1.21 22.90
CA ALA A 322 -29.84 0.79 24.06
C ALA A 322 -29.60 1.66 25.30
N THR A 323 -28.41 2.23 25.46
CA THR A 323 -28.04 3.03 26.64
C THR A 323 -27.88 4.53 26.35
N GLY A 324 -27.68 4.92 25.09
CA GLY A 324 -27.31 6.27 24.67
C GLY A 324 -25.84 6.65 24.95
N GLU A 325 -25.07 5.74 25.55
CA GLU A 325 -23.66 5.93 25.91
C GLU A 325 -22.79 6.02 24.66
N ARG A 326 -21.88 7.00 24.62
CA ARG A 326 -20.95 7.20 23.49
C ARG A 326 -19.57 6.69 23.84
N GLY A 327 -19.10 5.65 23.15
CA GLY A 327 -17.87 4.99 23.54
C GLY A 327 -17.31 3.99 22.54
N PHE A 328 -16.27 3.28 22.97
CA PHE A 328 -15.55 2.30 22.16
C PHE A 328 -16.47 1.13 21.75
N GLU A 329 -16.58 0.88 20.45
CA GLU A 329 -17.33 -0.25 19.87
C GLU A 329 -16.39 -1.45 19.64
N ARG A 330 -15.32 -1.23 18.88
CA ARG A 330 -14.40 -2.28 18.44
C ARG A 330 -13.11 -1.70 17.87
N GLU A 331 -12.12 -2.56 17.71
CA GLU A 331 -10.86 -2.27 17.03
C GLU A 331 -10.79 -3.10 15.74
N ILE A 332 -10.44 -2.44 14.64
CA ILE A 332 -10.00 -3.10 13.41
C ILE A 332 -8.48 -3.26 13.54
N PRO A 333 -7.94 -4.49 13.54
CA PRO A 333 -6.50 -4.70 13.67
C PRO A 333 -5.75 -4.17 12.44
N PRO A 334 -4.43 -3.92 12.54
CA PRO A 334 -3.60 -3.59 11.39
C PRO A 334 -3.73 -4.66 10.28
N PRO A 335 -3.77 -4.27 9.00
CA PRO A 335 -3.87 -5.22 7.90
C PRO A 335 -2.57 -6.02 7.74
N GLU A 336 -2.71 -7.34 7.55
CA GLU A 336 -1.60 -8.23 7.22
C GLU A 336 -1.19 -8.07 5.75
N VAL A 337 -0.23 -7.17 5.50
CA VAL A 337 0.29 -6.85 4.16
C VAL A 337 1.79 -7.15 4.03
N ASP A 338 2.22 -7.44 2.81
CA ASP A 338 3.63 -7.62 2.44
C ASP A 338 4.00 -6.64 1.30
N PRO A 339 5.01 -5.77 1.47
CA PRO A 339 5.78 -5.49 2.69
C PRO A 339 4.88 -5.07 3.87
N PRO A 340 5.31 -5.19 5.14
CA PRO A 340 4.54 -4.71 6.28
C PRO A 340 4.30 -3.19 6.25
N LEU A 341 3.11 -2.77 6.70
CA LEU A 341 2.78 -1.36 6.92
C LEU A 341 3.62 -0.82 8.09
N GLN A 342 4.53 0.12 7.80
CA GLN A 342 5.43 0.69 8.81
C GLN A 342 4.76 1.82 9.59
N VAL A 343 4.12 2.75 8.87
CA VAL A 343 3.34 3.84 9.45
C VAL A 343 2.19 4.22 8.53
N ALA A 344 0.96 4.18 9.06
CA ALA A 344 -0.18 4.82 8.43
C ALA A 344 -0.12 6.33 8.70
N THR A 345 -0.32 7.15 7.67
CA THR A 345 -0.23 8.63 7.79
C THR A 345 -1.59 9.33 7.69
N ARG A 346 -2.50 8.74 6.90
CA ARG A 346 -3.89 9.16 6.70
C ARG A 346 -4.76 7.97 6.32
N PHE A 347 -6.06 8.17 6.37
CA PHE A 347 -7.05 7.26 5.78
C PHE A 347 -8.23 8.00 5.13
N PHE A 348 -9.04 7.24 4.39
CA PHE A 348 -10.37 7.64 3.95
C PHE A 348 -11.37 6.54 4.31
N VAL A 349 -12.57 6.94 4.72
CA VAL A 349 -13.67 6.02 5.08
C VAL A 349 -14.81 6.29 4.10
N SER A 350 -15.26 5.25 3.40
CA SER A 350 -16.26 5.34 2.32
C SER A 350 -17.59 4.67 2.69
N GLY A 351 -18.59 4.81 1.80
CA GLY A 351 -19.95 4.31 1.98
C GLY A 351 -20.90 5.30 2.67
N ASP A 352 -22.17 5.25 2.29
CA ASP A 352 -23.25 6.15 2.76
C ASP A 352 -23.73 5.87 4.20
N SER A 353 -23.25 4.80 4.85
CA SER A 353 -23.63 4.43 6.22
C SER A 353 -22.46 3.79 6.99
N PRO A 354 -22.47 3.82 8.34
CA PRO A 354 -21.42 3.20 9.15
C PRO A 354 -21.23 1.68 8.98
N ASP A 355 -22.21 1.01 8.38
CA ASP A 355 -22.27 -0.45 8.23
C ASP A 355 -22.03 -0.91 6.78
N THR A 356 -21.60 -0.01 5.89
CA THR A 356 -21.25 -0.34 4.49
C THR A 356 -20.04 0.45 4.00
N GLY A 357 -19.21 -0.12 3.11
CA GLY A 357 -18.06 0.56 2.49
C GLY A 357 -16.70 0.08 2.99
N PHE A 358 -15.66 0.89 2.72
CA PHE A 358 -14.26 0.51 2.89
C PHE A 358 -13.47 1.56 3.64
N ILE A 359 -12.35 1.14 4.23
CA ILE A 359 -11.31 2.04 4.73
C ILE A 359 -10.12 1.92 3.79
N PHE A 360 -9.60 3.06 3.35
CA PHE A 360 -8.43 3.19 2.50
C PHE A 360 -7.30 3.82 3.31
N LEU A 361 -6.27 3.05 3.64
CA LEU A 361 -5.11 3.51 4.42
C LEU A 361 -4.00 3.99 3.49
N VAL A 362 -3.35 5.11 3.83
CA VAL A 362 -2.20 5.65 3.11
C VAL A 362 -0.91 5.11 3.71
N ASP A 363 -0.17 4.37 2.88
CA ASP A 363 1.19 3.90 3.17
C ASP A 363 2.17 4.58 2.20
N GLY A 364 2.55 5.80 2.56
CA GLY A 364 3.49 6.60 1.76
C GLY A 364 4.89 6.00 1.71
N THR A 365 5.30 5.19 2.70
CA THR A 365 6.62 4.55 2.74
C THR A 365 6.76 3.43 1.70
N ASN A 366 5.67 2.72 1.40
CA ASN A 366 5.62 1.68 0.37
C ASN A 366 4.90 2.13 -0.91
N GLU A 367 4.61 3.43 -1.05
CA GLU A 367 3.99 4.04 -2.24
C GLU A 367 2.68 3.35 -2.66
N ARG A 368 1.79 3.12 -1.69
CA ARG A 368 0.56 2.33 -1.90
C ARG A 368 -0.63 2.82 -1.07
N VAL A 369 -1.82 2.47 -1.54
CA VAL A 369 -3.07 2.54 -0.77
C VAL A 369 -3.50 1.12 -0.40
N ILE A 370 -3.84 0.89 0.87
CA ILE A 370 -4.36 -0.41 1.35
C ILE A 370 -5.86 -0.28 1.56
N GLN A 371 -6.65 -1.13 0.90
CA GLN A 371 -8.10 -1.21 1.06
C GLN A 371 -8.47 -2.35 2.01
N ILE A 372 -9.26 -2.04 3.04
CA ILE A 372 -9.87 -3.01 3.95
C ILE A 372 -11.39 -2.82 4.01
N ASP A 373 -12.13 -3.88 4.34
CA ASP A 373 -13.56 -3.80 4.61
C ASP A 373 -13.83 -3.02 5.91
N LYS A 374 -14.77 -2.06 5.86
CA LYS A 374 -15.05 -1.19 7.02
C LYS A 374 -15.69 -1.96 8.19
N VAL A 375 -16.45 -3.01 7.91
CA VAL A 375 -17.21 -3.76 8.90
C VAL A 375 -16.39 -4.91 9.47
N THR A 376 -15.85 -5.77 8.60
CA THR A 376 -15.12 -6.98 9.03
C THR A 376 -13.65 -6.72 9.34
N GLY A 377 -13.07 -5.64 8.79
CA GLY A 377 -11.62 -5.40 8.82
C GLY A 377 -10.82 -6.28 7.86
N GLU A 378 -11.49 -7.05 6.98
CA GLU A 378 -10.79 -7.93 6.04
C GLU A 378 -9.91 -7.13 5.07
N PHE A 379 -8.66 -7.59 4.88
CA PHE A 379 -7.77 -7.05 3.85
C PHE A 379 -8.24 -7.44 2.44
N ILE A 380 -8.63 -6.42 1.66
CA ILE A 380 -9.21 -6.56 0.32
C ILE A 380 -8.13 -6.50 -0.77
N GLN A 381 -7.31 -5.44 -0.79
CA GLN A 381 -6.23 -5.27 -1.76
C GLN A 381 -5.23 -4.19 -1.34
N GLN A 382 -4.02 -4.26 -1.87
CA GLN A 382 -3.06 -3.16 -1.87
C GLN A 382 -2.88 -2.65 -3.31
N ILE A 383 -2.88 -1.33 -3.48
CA ILE A 383 -2.98 -0.68 -4.79
C ILE A 383 -1.76 0.24 -4.99
N ARG A 384 -1.06 0.08 -6.12
CA ARG A 384 0.16 0.85 -6.46
C ARG A 384 0.06 1.51 -7.85
N ALA A 385 0.94 2.47 -8.12
CA ALA A 385 1.25 2.82 -9.50
C ALA A 385 1.95 1.64 -10.21
N ARG A 386 1.74 1.47 -11.52
CA ARG A 386 2.51 0.50 -12.31
C ARG A 386 3.98 0.95 -12.36
N PRO A 387 4.98 0.03 -12.39
CA PRO A 387 6.40 0.40 -12.46
C PRO A 387 6.81 1.27 -13.65
N ASN A 388 5.99 1.29 -14.72
CA ASN A 388 6.18 2.12 -15.92
C ASN A 388 5.02 3.12 -16.11
N ALA A 389 4.29 3.48 -15.04
CA ALA A 389 3.27 4.52 -15.08
C ALA A 389 3.90 5.90 -15.35
N PRO A 390 3.15 6.87 -15.92
CA PRO A 390 3.64 8.24 -16.10
C PRO A 390 3.84 9.01 -14.78
N PHE A 391 3.30 8.49 -13.67
CA PHE A 391 3.42 9.06 -12.33
C PHE A 391 3.75 7.95 -11.32
N ASP A 392 4.72 8.21 -10.45
CA ASP A 392 4.97 7.47 -9.21
C ASP A 392 4.02 7.91 -8.08
N LEU A 393 4.22 7.37 -6.87
CA LEU A 393 3.53 7.77 -5.64
C LEU A 393 4.52 8.09 -4.50
N GLU A 394 5.74 8.55 -4.82
CA GLU A 394 6.85 8.79 -3.87
C GLU A 394 6.49 9.74 -2.70
N ARG A 395 5.47 10.58 -2.88
CA ARG A 395 5.05 11.63 -1.93
C ARG A 395 3.57 11.52 -1.57
N LEU A 396 3.01 10.31 -1.61
CA LEU A 396 1.62 10.03 -1.28
C LEU A 396 1.30 10.43 0.18
N SER A 397 0.40 11.41 0.35
CA SER A 397 0.04 12.00 1.65
C SER A 397 -1.43 11.85 2.04
N ALA A 398 -2.33 11.73 1.05
CA ALA A 398 -3.77 11.56 1.28
C ALA A 398 -4.44 10.77 0.14
N VAL A 399 -5.59 10.18 0.45
CA VAL A 399 -6.50 9.56 -0.50
C VAL A 399 -7.93 10.05 -0.22
N ALA A 400 -8.74 10.15 -1.26
CA ALA A 400 -10.20 10.23 -1.16
C ALA A 400 -10.82 9.37 -2.26
N VAL A 401 -12.01 8.82 -2.02
CA VAL A 401 -12.72 7.98 -2.99
C VAL A 401 -14.12 8.55 -3.22
N ASP A 402 -14.46 8.70 -4.50
CA ASP A 402 -15.82 9.00 -4.95
C ASP A 402 -16.45 7.69 -5.42
N ASP A 403 -17.22 7.07 -4.54
CA ASP A 403 -17.93 5.80 -4.75
C ASP A 403 -19.32 5.96 -5.38
N SER A 404 -19.70 7.20 -5.75
CA SER A 404 -20.99 7.48 -6.40
C SER A 404 -21.08 7.06 -7.87
N LEU A 405 -19.93 6.85 -8.50
CA LEU A 405 -19.80 6.45 -9.90
C LEU A 405 -19.83 4.92 -10.03
N ALA A 406 -20.38 4.43 -11.14
CA ALA A 406 -20.42 2.98 -11.44
C ALA A 406 -19.04 2.30 -11.46
N ARG A 407 -17.97 3.07 -11.68
CA ARG A 407 -16.59 2.75 -11.32
C ARG A 407 -16.12 3.84 -10.35
N PRO A 408 -15.86 3.55 -9.07
CA PRO A 408 -15.40 4.55 -8.11
C PRO A 408 -14.11 5.23 -8.58
N ALA A 409 -14.03 6.55 -8.39
CA ALA A 409 -12.83 7.33 -8.71
C ALA A 409 -11.99 7.54 -7.45
N VAL A 410 -10.70 7.25 -7.51
CA VAL A 410 -9.72 7.47 -6.44
C VAL A 410 -8.94 8.74 -6.75
N TYR A 411 -8.89 9.65 -5.78
CA TYR A 411 -8.08 10.87 -5.83
C TYR A 411 -6.93 10.72 -4.84
N LEU A 412 -5.70 10.87 -5.33
CA LEU A 412 -4.47 10.69 -4.56
C LEU A 412 -3.73 12.02 -4.49
N VAL A 413 -3.33 12.43 -3.29
CA VAL A 413 -2.44 13.58 -3.12
C VAL A 413 -1.01 13.07 -3.11
N ASN A 414 -0.24 13.41 -4.15
CA ASN A 414 1.18 13.08 -4.31
C ASN A 414 2.00 14.37 -4.26
N GLY A 415 2.42 14.79 -3.06
CA GLY A 415 3.13 16.05 -2.85
C GLY A 415 2.37 17.29 -3.36
N GLY A 416 2.87 17.92 -4.41
CA GLY A 416 2.26 19.10 -5.04
C GLY A 416 1.23 18.79 -6.13
N GLN A 417 0.86 17.52 -6.30
CA GLN A 417 -0.05 17.05 -7.34
C GLN A 417 -1.25 16.32 -6.75
N VAL A 418 -2.37 16.37 -7.46
CA VAL A 418 -3.51 15.48 -7.26
C VAL A 418 -3.66 14.62 -8.50
N LEU A 419 -3.53 13.31 -8.30
CA LEU A 419 -3.73 12.30 -9.33
C LEU A 419 -5.14 11.70 -9.19
N ARG A 420 -5.73 11.27 -10.30
CA ARG A 420 -7.01 10.54 -10.36
C ARG A 420 -6.79 9.19 -11.04
N ALA A 421 -7.53 8.17 -10.62
CA ALA A 421 -7.61 6.88 -11.28
C ALA A 421 -8.97 6.22 -11.01
N SER A 422 -9.35 5.23 -11.80
CA SER A 422 -10.40 4.28 -11.42
C SER A 422 -9.91 3.40 -10.27
N LEU A 423 -10.78 3.10 -9.31
CA LEU A 423 -10.52 2.08 -8.30
C LEU A 423 -10.38 0.71 -9.01
N PRO A 424 -9.25 0.00 -8.86
CA PRO A 424 -9.08 -1.30 -9.50
C PRO A 424 -10.05 -2.35 -8.98
N ASP A 425 -10.52 -3.21 -9.89
CA ASP A 425 -11.31 -4.39 -9.55
C ASP A 425 -10.53 -5.24 -8.54
N ARG A 426 -11.22 -5.72 -7.50
CA ARG A 426 -10.60 -6.54 -6.46
C ARG A 426 -9.94 -7.78 -7.08
N PRO A 427 -8.79 -8.23 -6.55
CA PRO A 427 -8.21 -9.51 -6.91
C PRO A 427 -9.27 -10.61 -6.87
N ARG A 428 -9.32 -11.43 -7.92
CA ARG A 428 -10.14 -12.63 -7.87
C ARG A 428 -9.63 -13.50 -6.72
N PRO A 429 -10.52 -14.13 -5.93
CA PRO A 429 -10.10 -15.08 -4.92
C PRO A 429 -9.19 -16.13 -5.56
N PHE A 430 -8.13 -16.52 -4.84
CA PHE A 430 -7.15 -17.48 -5.35
C PHE A 430 -7.79 -18.81 -5.79
N ARG A 431 -8.95 -19.15 -5.21
CA ARG A 431 -9.84 -20.22 -5.67
C ARG A 431 -10.96 -19.66 -6.53
N GLU A 432 -11.08 -20.16 -7.76
CA GLU A 432 -12.42 -20.30 -8.34
C GLU A 432 -13.18 -21.34 -7.52
N THR A 433 -14.12 -20.89 -6.68
CA THR A 433 -15.19 -21.78 -6.23
C THR A 433 -15.95 -22.19 -7.48
N ALA A 434 -15.75 -23.45 -7.90
CA ALA A 434 -16.59 -24.07 -8.91
C ALA A 434 -18.05 -23.96 -8.44
N GLY A 435 -18.79 -23.01 -9.03
CA GLY A 435 -20.20 -22.81 -8.73
C GLY A 435 -20.95 -24.13 -8.95
N PRO A 436 -22.02 -24.41 -8.19
CA PRO A 436 -22.76 -25.65 -8.34
C PRO A 436 -23.18 -25.80 -9.81
N THR A 437 -22.67 -26.86 -10.45
CA THR A 437 -23.00 -27.20 -11.84
C THR A 437 -24.51 -27.12 -12.01
N PRO A 438 -25.04 -26.30 -12.94
CA PRO A 438 -26.47 -26.13 -13.06
C PRO A 438 -27.12 -27.48 -13.34
N THR A 439 -27.91 -27.97 -12.39
CA THR A 439 -28.63 -29.23 -12.51
C THR A 439 -29.51 -29.14 -13.76
N PRO A 440 -29.39 -30.07 -14.73
CA PRO A 440 -30.17 -29.98 -15.96
C PRO A 440 -31.66 -30.03 -15.62
N THR A 441 -32.37 -28.94 -15.92
CA THR A 441 -33.81 -28.85 -15.73
C THR A 441 -34.49 -29.86 -16.64
N VAL A 442 -34.95 -30.97 -16.05
CA VAL A 442 -35.89 -31.87 -16.72
C VAL A 442 -37.23 -31.12 -16.82
N ALA A 443 -37.61 -30.74 -18.03
CA ALA A 443 -38.90 -30.14 -18.30
C ALA A 443 -40.02 -31.20 -18.20
N PRO A 444 -41.21 -30.82 -17.70
CA PRO A 444 -42.40 -31.69 -17.66
C PRO A 444 -43.06 -31.86 -19.04
#